data_AF-A0A8H4XC33-F1
#
_entry.id   AF-A0A8H4XC33-F1
#
_cell.length_a   1.000
_cell.length_b   1.000
_cell.length_c   1.000
_cell.angle_alpha   90.00
_cell.angle_beta   90.00
_cell.angle_gamma   90.00
#
_symmetry.space_group_name_H-M   'P 1'
#
loop_
_entity.id
_entity.type
_entity.pdbx_description
1 polymer ?
#
loop_
_entity_poly.entity_id
_entity_poly.type
_entity_poly.pdbx_seq_one_letter_code
_entity_poly.pdbx_strand_id
1 'polypeptide(L)'
;MDLRRNHQFDPFSEESQQLYGQDDSVPNIDWSNATEFLTAMGGPMPELPSPTEVRRRANENSTKIFSSYHSLKQILGRHEGTIQKRWTKKTRQQRLQILLKAWPAMPTSHRPDFEAFRKESKEERERGFKYKDHFMWPYINQEDLSQPKLMLLLLNARGRHPPPAFAAADNDAMHLGMVTKALIAIFFNEHTMVLHGATTAEEYGKPVDWTHIQMLLTGCIHGSNSSLVKDSSSLNHRLA
;
A
#
# COMPACT_ATOMS: atom_id res chain seq x y z
N MET A 1 18.79 -44.87 10.68
CA MET A 1 18.60 -43.58 11.38
C MET A 1 18.41 -42.54 10.30
N ASP A 2 17.19 -42.02 10.15
CA ASP A 2 16.86 -41.10 9.07
C ASP A 2 17.59 -39.76 9.26
N LEU A 3 18.48 -39.46 8.32
CA LEU A 3 19.08 -38.14 8.14
C LEU A 3 17.94 -37.19 7.74
N ARG A 4 17.44 -36.40 8.70
CA ARG A 4 16.57 -35.26 8.39
C ARG A 4 17.26 -34.41 7.33
N ARG A 5 16.60 -34.21 6.18
CA ARG A 5 17.06 -33.25 5.18
C ARG A 5 17.16 -31.88 5.84
N ASN A 6 18.37 -31.34 5.87
CA ASN A 6 18.60 -29.99 6.34
C ASN A 6 18.12 -29.02 5.25
N HIS A 7 17.07 -28.26 5.52
CA HIS A 7 16.52 -27.24 4.61
C HIS A 7 17.11 -25.85 4.86
N GLN A 8 18.12 -25.77 5.72
CA GLN A 8 18.77 -24.52 6.06
C GLN A 8 19.75 -24.15 4.94
N PHE A 9 19.54 -22.97 4.34
CA PHE A 9 20.39 -22.44 3.29
C PHE A 9 21.81 -22.22 3.84
N ASP A 10 22.80 -22.92 3.29
CA ASP A 10 24.22 -22.74 3.59
C ASP A 10 24.88 -21.95 2.45
N PRO A 11 25.16 -20.65 2.65
CA PRO A 11 25.73 -19.80 1.61
C PRO A 11 27.15 -20.19 1.20
N PHE A 12 27.82 -21.07 1.95
CA PHE A 12 29.18 -21.53 1.66
C PHE A 12 29.24 -22.96 1.10
N SER A 13 28.10 -23.60 0.90
CA SER A 13 28.01 -24.93 0.29
C SER A 13 28.56 -24.94 -1.14
N GLU A 14 29.08 -26.08 -1.60
CA GLU A 14 29.52 -26.26 -3.00
C GLU A 14 28.38 -25.96 -4.00
N GLU A 15 27.14 -26.30 -3.65
CA GLU A 15 25.93 -25.99 -4.44
C GLU A 15 25.72 -24.47 -4.56
N SER A 16 25.92 -23.70 -3.49
CA SER A 16 25.85 -22.23 -3.53
C SER A 16 27.02 -21.63 -4.31
N GLN A 17 28.23 -22.19 -4.19
CA GLN A 17 29.40 -21.73 -4.96
C GLN A 17 29.23 -21.96 -6.47
N GLN A 18 28.52 -23.02 -6.88
CA GLN A 18 28.19 -23.27 -8.29
C GLN A 18 27.23 -22.21 -8.87
N LEU A 19 26.32 -21.66 -8.06
CA LEU A 19 25.42 -20.56 -8.49
C LEU A 19 26.18 -19.25 -8.77
N TYR A 20 27.30 -19.00 -8.10
CA TYR A 20 28.13 -17.81 -8.33
C TYR A 20 29.12 -17.97 -9.50
N GLY A 21 29.43 -19.20 -9.90
CA GLY A 21 30.38 -19.51 -10.98
C GLY A 21 29.74 -19.64 -12.36
N GLN A 22 28.41 -19.58 -12.44
CA GLN A 22 27.69 -19.61 -13.70
C GLN A 22 27.64 -18.19 -14.27
N ASP A 23 28.55 -17.88 -15.19
CA ASP A 23 28.47 -16.70 -16.07
C ASP A 23 27.32 -16.89 -17.06
N ASP A 24 26.10 -17.03 -16.53
CA ASP A 24 24.89 -16.83 -17.28
C ASP A 24 24.89 -15.33 -17.55
N SER A 25 25.40 -14.95 -18.72
CA SER A 25 25.46 -13.56 -19.19
C SER A 25 24.08 -12.93 -19.00
N VAL A 26 23.90 -12.23 -17.88
CA VAL A 26 22.63 -11.57 -17.59
C VAL A 26 22.44 -10.62 -18.77
N PRO A 27 21.35 -10.75 -19.55
CA PRO A 27 21.15 -9.86 -20.68
C PRO A 27 21.32 -8.42 -20.19
N ASN A 28 22.02 -7.59 -20.96
CA ASN A 28 22.28 -6.20 -20.62
C ASN A 28 20.96 -5.42 -20.66
N ILE A 29 20.15 -5.61 -19.62
CA ILE A 29 18.84 -5.01 -19.41
C ILE A 29 19.09 -3.60 -18.87
N ASP A 30 18.54 -2.60 -19.54
CA ASP A 30 18.45 -1.27 -18.95
C ASP A 30 17.39 -1.29 -17.86
N TRP A 31 17.83 -1.43 -16.61
CA TRP A 31 16.96 -1.43 -15.43
C TRP A 31 16.25 -0.09 -15.19
N SER A 32 16.69 0.99 -15.83
CA SER A 32 16.01 2.29 -15.84
C SER A 32 14.98 2.40 -16.98
N ASN A 33 14.99 1.49 -17.96
CA ASN A 33 13.93 1.37 -18.95
C ASN A 33 12.77 0.54 -18.38
N ALA A 34 11.66 1.22 -18.07
CA ALA A 34 10.45 0.62 -17.52
C ALA A 34 9.96 -0.62 -18.31
N THR A 35 10.06 -0.60 -19.64
CA THR A 35 9.56 -1.68 -20.49
C THR A 35 10.48 -2.90 -20.41
N GLU A 36 11.79 -2.70 -20.54
CA GLU A 36 12.77 -3.79 -20.43
C GLU A 36 12.76 -4.42 -19.05
N PHE A 37 12.70 -3.60 -17.99
CA PHE A 37 12.53 -4.05 -16.61
C PHE A 37 11.31 -4.95 -16.43
N LEU A 38 10.13 -4.48 -16.83
CA LEU A 38 8.87 -5.21 -16.63
C LEU A 38 8.83 -6.48 -17.49
N THR A 39 9.37 -6.46 -18.70
CA THR A 39 9.52 -7.65 -19.55
C THR A 39 10.42 -8.69 -18.89
N ALA A 40 11.56 -8.28 -18.31
CA ALA A 40 12.46 -9.19 -17.61
C ALA A 40 11.84 -9.79 -16.34
N MET A 41 11.04 -9.00 -15.60
CA MET A 41 10.33 -9.46 -14.40
C MET A 41 9.17 -10.43 -14.70
N GLY A 42 8.61 -10.35 -15.92
CA GLY A 42 7.52 -11.21 -16.40
C GLY A 42 6.15 -10.97 -15.73
N GLY A 43 5.10 -11.58 -16.29
CA GLY A 43 3.72 -11.39 -15.85
C GLY A 43 2.94 -10.35 -16.67
N PRO A 44 1.75 -9.96 -16.20
CA PRO A 44 0.91 -9.02 -16.93
C PRO A 44 1.54 -7.62 -16.90
N MET A 45 1.63 -6.99 -18.07
CA MET A 45 2.21 -5.65 -18.22
C MET A 45 1.29 -4.62 -17.53
N PRO A 46 1.79 -3.83 -16.55
CA PRO A 46 1.03 -2.76 -15.92
C PRO A 46 0.77 -1.59 -16.87
N GLU A 47 -0.14 -0.71 -16.48
CA GLU A 47 -0.28 0.60 -17.14
C GLU A 47 0.99 1.43 -16.91
N LEU A 48 1.48 2.06 -17.98
CA LEU A 48 2.64 2.98 -17.99
C LEU A 48 2.19 4.40 -18.35
N PRO A 49 1.44 5.09 -17.47
CA PRO A 49 0.99 6.45 -17.74
C PRO A 49 2.15 7.45 -17.73
N SER A 50 1.99 8.57 -18.44
CA SER A 50 2.97 9.65 -18.43
C SER A 50 3.08 10.30 -17.04
N PRO A 51 4.24 10.91 -16.70
CA PRO A 51 4.41 11.58 -15.39
C PRO A 51 3.35 12.64 -15.09
N THR A 52 2.90 13.37 -16.12
CA THR A 52 1.84 14.37 -15.99
C THR A 52 0.50 13.73 -15.65
N GLU A 53 0.18 12.60 -16.28
CA GLU A 53 -1.04 11.86 -16.01
C GLU A 53 -1.04 11.26 -14.60
N VAL A 54 0.09 10.70 -14.14
CA VAL A 54 0.23 10.20 -12.76
C VAL A 54 -0.01 11.32 -11.75
N ARG A 55 0.65 12.47 -11.92
CA ARG A 55 0.47 13.63 -11.03
C ARG A 55 -0.98 14.12 -11.00
N ARG A 56 -1.64 14.17 -12.16
CA ARG A 56 -3.05 14.55 -12.27
C ARG A 56 -3.95 13.57 -11.52
N ARG A 57 -3.83 12.26 -11.79
CA ARG A 57 -4.62 11.22 -11.12
C ARG A 57 -4.38 11.21 -9.60
N ALA A 58 -3.13 11.35 -9.17
CA ALA A 58 -2.77 11.40 -7.77
C ALA A 58 -3.44 12.60 -7.06
N ASN A 59 -3.37 13.79 -7.65
CA ASN A 59 -3.99 14.99 -7.10
C ASN A 59 -5.52 14.87 -7.04
N GLU A 60 -6.15 14.38 -8.11
CA GLU A 60 -7.60 14.17 -8.15
C GLU A 60 -8.07 13.16 -7.10
N ASN A 61 -7.36 12.05 -6.96
CA ASN A 61 -7.69 11.01 -5.99
C ASN A 61 -7.50 11.49 -4.56
N SER A 62 -6.39 12.17 -4.27
CA SER A 62 -6.14 12.73 -2.94
C SER A 62 -7.22 13.74 -2.55
N THR A 63 -7.57 14.65 -3.47
CA THR A 63 -8.65 15.62 -3.28
C THR A 63 -9.99 14.93 -2.95
N LYS A 64 -10.35 13.87 -3.71
CA LYS A 64 -11.57 13.09 -3.46
C LYS A 64 -11.55 12.36 -2.12
N ILE A 65 -10.41 11.77 -1.76
CA ILE A 65 -10.23 11.04 -0.49
C ILE A 65 -10.40 12.01 0.68
N PHE A 66 -9.72 13.15 0.66
CA PHE A 66 -9.86 14.15 1.72
C PHE A 66 -11.24 14.77 1.77
N SER A 67 -11.87 15.06 0.62
CA SER A 67 -13.25 15.56 0.59
C SER A 67 -14.23 14.57 1.22
N SER A 68 -14.08 13.27 0.91
CA SER A 68 -14.88 12.19 1.49
C SER A 68 -14.64 12.04 3.00
N TYR A 69 -13.38 12.11 3.44
CA TYR A 69 -13.00 12.11 4.86
C TYR A 69 -13.65 13.26 5.63
N HIS A 70 -13.54 14.50 5.13
CA HIS A 70 -14.14 15.66 5.77
C HIS A 70 -15.67 15.55 5.85
N SER A 71 -16.29 15.08 4.78
CA SER A 71 -17.74 14.84 4.72
C SER A 71 -18.16 13.82 5.78
N LEU A 72 -17.47 12.68 5.86
CA LEU A 72 -17.75 11.65 6.87
C LEU A 72 -17.54 12.17 8.29
N LYS A 73 -16.43 12.88 8.54
CA LYS A 73 -16.11 13.49 9.83
C LYS A 73 -17.21 14.46 10.28
N GLN A 74 -17.69 15.32 9.39
CA GLN A 74 -18.78 16.25 9.69
C GLN A 74 -20.11 15.53 9.97
N ILE A 75 -20.44 14.51 9.17
CA ILE A 75 -21.64 13.68 9.38
C ILE A 75 -21.59 13.03 10.76
N LEU A 76 -20.47 12.43 11.14
CA LEU A 76 -20.34 11.80 12.46
C LEU A 76 -20.36 12.83 13.59
N GLY A 77 -19.69 13.97 13.43
CA GLY A 77 -19.73 15.05 14.42
C GLY A 77 -21.16 15.52 14.76
N ARG A 78 -22.07 15.50 13.79
CA ARG A 78 -23.49 15.90 13.99
C ARG A 78 -24.41 14.75 14.35
N HIS A 79 -24.16 13.56 13.82
CA HIS A 79 -25.16 12.48 13.78
C HIS A 79 -24.69 11.15 14.37
N GLU A 80 -23.46 11.03 14.89
CA GLU A 80 -22.91 9.75 15.38
C GLU A 80 -23.84 9.07 16.41
N GLY A 81 -24.29 9.78 17.45
CA GLY A 81 -25.20 9.21 18.45
C GLY A 81 -26.54 8.72 17.85
N THR A 82 -27.07 9.45 16.87
CA THR A 82 -28.30 9.05 16.16
C THR A 82 -28.05 7.83 15.26
N ILE A 83 -26.93 7.80 14.54
CA ILE A 83 -26.52 6.67 13.70
C ILE A 83 -26.35 5.42 14.55
N GLN A 84 -25.60 5.49 15.66
CA GLN A 84 -25.38 4.35 16.56
C GLN A 84 -26.71 3.82 17.13
N LYS A 85 -27.57 4.70 17.66
CA LYS A 85 -28.88 4.32 18.22
C LYS A 85 -29.79 3.69 17.18
N ARG A 86 -29.84 4.24 15.96
CA ARG A 86 -30.69 3.69 14.89
C ARG A 86 -30.12 2.41 14.31
N TRP A 87 -28.81 2.32 14.12
CA TRP A 87 -28.14 1.14 13.56
C TRP A 87 -28.30 -0.08 14.48
N THR A 88 -28.07 0.10 15.78
CA THR A 88 -28.17 -0.98 16.78
C THR A 88 -29.57 -1.58 16.86
N LYS A 89 -30.61 -0.77 16.59
CA LYS A 89 -32.01 -1.21 16.58
C LYS A 89 -32.41 -1.95 15.30
N LYS A 90 -31.61 -1.92 14.23
CA LYS A 90 -31.96 -2.56 12.97
C LYS A 90 -31.69 -4.05 12.99
N THR A 91 -32.59 -4.82 12.39
CA THR A 91 -32.34 -6.24 12.13
C THR A 91 -31.20 -6.40 11.12
N ARG A 92 -30.61 -7.60 11.05
CA ARG A 92 -29.56 -7.91 10.07
C ARG A 92 -30.03 -7.64 8.63
N GLN A 93 -31.25 -8.06 8.30
CA GLN A 93 -31.85 -7.83 6.97
C GLN A 93 -31.98 -6.33 6.65
N GLN A 94 -32.45 -5.52 7.60
CA GLN A 94 -32.55 -4.06 7.39
C GLN A 94 -31.18 -3.39 7.19
N ARG A 95 -30.15 -3.83 7.93
CA ARG A 95 -28.77 -3.36 7.75
C ARG A 95 -28.26 -3.73 6.37
N LEU A 96 -28.48 -4.97 5.95
CA LEU A 96 -28.10 -5.44 4.62
C LEU A 96 -28.76 -4.62 3.51
N GLN A 97 -30.06 -4.34 3.62
CA GLN A 97 -30.77 -3.49 2.64
C GLN A 97 -30.16 -2.09 2.53
N ILE A 98 -29.72 -1.50 3.65
CA ILE A 98 -29.03 -0.20 3.64
C ILE A 98 -27.66 -0.31 2.95
N LEU A 99 -26.89 -1.35 3.27
CA LEU A 99 -25.57 -1.58 2.67
C LEU A 99 -25.67 -1.79 1.16
N LEU A 100 -26.60 -2.63 0.70
CA LEU A 100 -26.81 -2.91 -0.72
C LEU A 100 -27.42 -1.74 -1.48
N LYS A 101 -28.18 -0.86 -0.81
CA LYS A 101 -28.61 0.40 -1.42
C LYS A 101 -27.42 1.33 -1.69
N ALA A 102 -26.42 1.34 -0.81
CA ALA A 102 -25.20 2.14 -0.99
C ALA A 102 -24.21 1.48 -1.96
N TRP A 103 -24.13 0.15 -1.97
CA TRP A 103 -23.24 -0.64 -2.82
C TRP A 103 -23.93 -1.94 -3.26
N PRO A 104 -24.59 -1.95 -4.43
CA PRO A 104 -25.38 -3.10 -4.89
C PRO A 104 -24.57 -4.39 -5.07
N ALA A 105 -23.32 -4.29 -5.52
CA ALA A 105 -22.42 -5.41 -5.73
C ALA A 105 -21.49 -5.72 -4.53
N MET A 106 -21.88 -5.38 -3.30
CA MET A 106 -21.05 -5.67 -2.12
C MET A 106 -20.83 -7.19 -1.95
N PRO A 107 -19.60 -7.68 -1.75
CA PRO A 107 -19.33 -9.10 -1.57
C PRO A 107 -20.10 -9.71 -0.40
N THR A 108 -20.57 -10.96 -0.55
CA THR A 108 -21.45 -11.59 0.44
C THR A 108 -20.72 -12.11 1.68
N SER A 109 -19.51 -12.63 1.51
CA SER A 109 -18.79 -13.41 2.51
C SER A 109 -17.68 -12.62 3.20
N HIS A 110 -17.32 -13.06 4.40
CA HIS A 110 -16.05 -12.69 5.03
C HIS A 110 -14.87 -13.14 4.15
N ARG A 111 -13.85 -12.28 4.02
CA ARG A 111 -12.67 -12.51 3.16
C ARG A 111 -13.05 -12.85 1.70
N PRO A 112 -13.71 -11.90 1.01
CA PRO A 112 -14.14 -12.10 -0.37
C PRO A 112 -12.96 -12.27 -1.34
N ASP A 113 -11.77 -11.79 -0.97
CA ASP A 113 -10.49 -12.02 -1.65
C ASP A 113 -10.11 -13.51 -1.68
N PHE A 114 -10.29 -14.23 -0.57
CA PHE A 114 -10.05 -15.67 -0.49
C PHE A 114 -11.11 -16.47 -1.26
N GLU A 115 -12.36 -16.02 -1.26
CA GLU A 115 -13.41 -16.63 -2.08
C GLU A 115 -13.11 -16.46 -3.57
N ALA A 116 -12.75 -15.25 -4.00
CA ALA A 116 -12.37 -14.95 -5.38
C ALA A 116 -11.17 -15.79 -5.83
N PHE A 117 -10.12 -15.85 -5.00
CA PHE A 117 -8.92 -16.64 -5.28
C PHE A 117 -9.22 -18.12 -5.54
N ARG A 118 -10.16 -18.72 -4.79
CA ARG A 118 -10.56 -20.12 -4.99
C ARG A 118 -11.40 -20.35 -6.24
N LYS A 119 -12.11 -19.33 -6.72
CA LYS A 119 -13.02 -19.42 -7.86
C LYS A 119 -12.35 -19.13 -9.20
N GLU A 120 -11.33 -18.29 -9.22
CA GLU A 120 -10.64 -17.89 -10.44
C GLU A 120 -9.42 -18.77 -10.74
N SER A 121 -9.26 -19.16 -12.00
CA SER A 121 -7.98 -19.65 -12.51
C SER A 121 -6.92 -18.54 -12.46
N LYS A 122 -5.64 -18.92 -12.62
CA LYS A 122 -4.54 -17.93 -12.68
C LYS A 122 -4.74 -16.94 -13.83
N GLU A 123 -5.14 -17.44 -15.00
CA GLU A 123 -5.35 -16.66 -16.23
C GLU A 123 -6.58 -15.74 -16.11
N GLU A 124 -7.64 -16.20 -15.43
CA GLU A 124 -8.80 -15.35 -15.12
C GLU A 124 -8.43 -14.21 -14.19
N ARG A 125 -7.62 -14.51 -13.17
CA ARG A 125 -7.18 -13.56 -12.16
C ARG A 125 -6.26 -12.50 -12.73
N GLU A 126 -5.28 -12.88 -13.56
CA GLU A 126 -4.35 -11.95 -14.20
C GLU A 126 -5.06 -10.99 -15.17
N ARG A 127 -6.28 -11.32 -15.66
CA ARG A 127 -7.13 -10.37 -16.39
C ARG A 127 -7.76 -9.30 -15.48
N GLY A 128 -7.91 -9.57 -14.18
CA GLY A 128 -8.17 -8.54 -13.16
C GLY A 128 -9.54 -7.84 -13.17
N PHE A 129 -10.53 -8.32 -13.92
CA PHE A 129 -11.81 -7.59 -14.08
C PHE A 129 -12.94 -8.07 -13.16
N LYS A 130 -13.04 -9.36 -12.85
CA LYS A 130 -14.26 -9.94 -12.28
C LYS A 130 -14.42 -9.71 -10.77
N TYR A 131 -13.36 -9.94 -9.99
CA TYR A 131 -13.39 -9.78 -8.53
C TYR A 131 -12.40 -8.74 -8.02
N LYS A 132 -12.03 -7.75 -8.83
CA LYS A 132 -11.07 -6.70 -8.46
C LYS A 132 -11.36 -6.08 -7.09
N ASP A 133 -12.62 -5.72 -6.87
CA ASP A 133 -13.08 -5.08 -5.62
C ASP A 133 -12.94 -6.00 -4.40
N HIS A 134 -13.03 -7.32 -4.59
CA HIS A 134 -12.88 -8.30 -3.52
C HIS A 134 -11.44 -8.29 -2.97
N PHE A 135 -10.47 -8.23 -3.89
CA PHE A 135 -9.05 -8.13 -3.56
C PHE A 135 -8.67 -6.73 -3.06
N MET A 136 -9.34 -5.69 -3.55
CA MET A 136 -9.03 -4.31 -3.19
C MET A 136 -9.58 -3.92 -1.80
N TRP A 137 -10.75 -4.44 -1.42
CA TRP A 137 -11.42 -4.07 -0.17
C TRP A 137 -11.97 -5.29 0.58
N PRO A 138 -11.12 -6.22 1.04
CA PRO A 138 -11.58 -7.48 1.63
C PRO A 138 -12.40 -7.31 2.93
N TYR A 139 -12.26 -6.18 3.60
CA TYR A 139 -13.04 -5.85 4.81
C TYR A 139 -14.40 -5.20 4.53
N ILE A 140 -14.73 -4.90 3.26
CA ILE A 140 -16.04 -4.36 2.86
C ILE A 140 -16.89 -5.51 2.32
N ASN A 141 -17.67 -6.14 3.20
CA ASN A 141 -18.53 -7.26 2.85
C ASN A 141 -19.83 -7.29 3.68
N GLN A 142 -20.82 -8.01 3.18
CA GLN A 142 -22.15 -8.11 3.78
C GLN A 142 -22.11 -8.85 5.12
N GLU A 143 -21.37 -9.95 5.22
CA GLU A 143 -21.30 -10.77 6.42
C GLU A 143 -20.86 -9.96 7.64
N ASP A 144 -19.78 -9.20 7.50
CA ASP A 144 -19.17 -8.39 8.54
C ASP A 144 -19.93 -7.08 8.76
N LEU A 145 -20.17 -6.30 7.71
CA LEU A 145 -20.79 -4.97 7.88
C LEU A 145 -22.26 -5.06 8.26
N SER A 146 -22.93 -6.20 7.99
CA SER A 146 -24.28 -6.42 8.53
C SER A 146 -24.30 -6.71 10.02
N GLN A 147 -23.15 -6.86 10.71
CA GLN A 147 -23.08 -7.02 12.17
C GLN A 147 -23.33 -5.71 12.93
N PRO A 148 -23.79 -5.75 14.20
CA PRO A 148 -24.20 -4.52 14.90
C PRO A 148 -23.05 -3.56 15.15
N LYS A 149 -21.84 -4.10 15.37
CA LYS A 149 -20.67 -3.32 15.80
C LYS A 149 -19.74 -2.93 14.65
N LEU A 150 -19.46 -3.84 13.71
CA LEU A 150 -18.38 -3.65 12.73
C LEU A 150 -18.59 -2.44 11.82
N MET A 151 -19.81 -2.18 11.34
CA MET A 151 -20.11 -0.97 10.57
C MET A 151 -19.87 0.31 11.39
N LEU A 152 -20.24 0.32 12.67
CA LEU A 152 -20.02 1.48 13.54
C LEU A 152 -18.53 1.70 13.82
N LEU A 153 -17.77 0.63 14.00
CA LEU A 153 -16.31 0.69 14.17
C LEU A 153 -15.63 1.22 12.90
N LEU A 154 -16.04 0.75 11.72
CA LEU A 154 -15.52 1.24 10.45
C LEU A 154 -15.76 2.75 10.29
N LEU A 155 -16.99 3.21 10.53
CA LEU A 155 -17.32 4.64 10.48
C LEU A 155 -16.50 5.44 11.48
N ASN A 156 -16.40 4.96 12.72
CA ASN A 156 -15.67 5.63 13.78
C ASN A 156 -14.19 5.80 13.44
N ALA A 157 -13.53 4.71 13.01
CA ALA A 157 -12.13 4.75 12.62
C ALA A 157 -11.92 5.72 11.44
N ARG A 158 -12.69 5.55 10.35
CA ARG A 158 -12.51 6.33 9.12
C ARG A 158 -12.92 7.79 9.24
N GLY A 159 -13.79 8.14 10.19
CA GLY A 159 -14.21 9.52 10.40
C GLY A 159 -13.38 10.30 11.42
N ARG A 160 -12.65 9.60 12.32
CA ARG A 160 -11.82 10.27 13.34
C ARG A 160 -10.36 10.39 12.97
N HIS A 161 -9.83 9.48 12.17
CA HIS A 161 -8.42 9.49 11.76
C HIS A 161 -8.27 9.94 10.31
N PRO A 162 -7.25 10.75 9.99
CA PRO A 162 -7.04 11.24 8.63
C PRO A 162 -6.62 10.10 7.69
N PRO A 163 -6.82 10.23 6.36
CA PRO A 163 -6.49 9.17 5.40
C PRO A 163 -5.07 8.57 5.52
N PRO A 164 -4.00 9.36 5.75
CA PRO A 164 -2.63 8.84 5.91
C PRO A 164 -2.45 7.81 7.03
N ALA A 165 -3.32 7.82 8.05
CA ALA A 165 -3.27 6.87 9.15
C ALA A 165 -3.61 5.43 8.72
N PHE A 166 -4.26 5.26 7.57
CA PHE A 166 -4.69 3.96 7.05
C PHE A 166 -3.90 3.49 5.84
N ALA A 167 -3.02 4.33 5.25
CA ALA A 167 -2.36 4.01 4.00
C ALA A 167 -1.62 2.66 4.02
N ALA A 168 -0.89 2.37 5.10
CA ALA A 168 -0.20 1.09 5.27
C ALA A 168 -1.19 -0.07 5.43
N ALA A 169 -2.16 0.05 6.34
CA ALA A 169 -3.14 -1.00 6.59
C ALA A 169 -4.02 -1.31 5.36
N ASP A 170 -4.37 -0.29 4.57
CA ASP A 170 -5.12 -0.44 3.32
C ASP A 170 -4.26 -1.13 2.25
N ASN A 171 -2.96 -0.83 2.18
CA ASN A 171 -2.04 -1.54 1.29
C ASN A 171 -1.87 -3.01 1.69
N ASP A 172 -1.68 -3.28 2.98
CA ASP A 172 -1.55 -4.63 3.54
C ASP A 172 -2.81 -5.46 3.30
N ALA A 173 -4.00 -4.86 3.41
CA ALA A 173 -5.26 -5.53 3.12
C ALA A 173 -5.33 -6.04 1.67
N MET A 174 -4.72 -5.33 0.72
CA MET A 174 -4.69 -5.71 -0.69
C MET A 174 -3.63 -6.77 -1.02
N HIS A 175 -2.82 -7.21 -0.06
CA HIS A 175 -1.63 -8.03 -0.30
C HIS A 175 -1.91 -9.29 -1.11
N LEU A 176 -3.00 -10.03 -0.80
CA LEU A 176 -3.36 -11.23 -1.57
C LEU A 176 -3.58 -10.90 -3.06
N GLY A 177 -4.27 -9.80 -3.36
CA GLY A 177 -4.51 -9.35 -4.73
C GLY A 177 -3.22 -9.02 -5.46
N MET A 178 -2.29 -8.37 -4.77
CA MET A 178 -0.98 -7.98 -5.31
C MET A 178 -0.11 -9.21 -5.64
N VAL A 179 0.09 -10.12 -4.68
CA VAL A 179 0.99 -11.29 -4.88
C VAL A 179 0.41 -12.33 -5.84
N THR A 180 -0.92 -12.35 -6.00
CA THR A 180 -1.60 -13.23 -6.95
C THR A 180 -1.86 -12.59 -8.30
N LYS A 181 -1.42 -11.34 -8.52
CA LYS A 181 -1.58 -10.57 -9.75
C LYS A 181 -3.04 -10.28 -10.13
N ALA A 182 -3.96 -10.38 -9.16
CA ALA A 182 -5.35 -9.93 -9.32
C ALA A 182 -5.47 -8.40 -9.32
N LEU A 183 -4.53 -7.75 -8.64
CA LEU A 183 -4.33 -6.32 -8.63
C LEU A 183 -2.97 -6.02 -9.23
N ILE A 184 -2.96 -5.20 -10.27
CA ILE A 184 -1.73 -4.77 -10.93
C ILE A 184 -1.58 -3.28 -10.59
N ALA A 185 -0.53 -2.95 -9.85
CA ALA A 185 -0.21 -1.56 -9.56
C ALA A 185 0.19 -0.84 -10.85
N ILE A 186 -0.19 0.43 -10.95
CA ILE A 186 0.36 1.32 -11.98
C ILE A 186 1.87 1.43 -11.74
N PHE A 187 2.65 1.24 -12.80
CA PHE A 187 4.10 1.37 -12.71
C PHE A 187 4.50 2.80 -13.05
N PHE A 188 5.15 3.46 -12.11
CA PHE A 188 5.71 4.80 -12.30
C PHE A 188 7.19 4.77 -11.92
N ASN A 189 8.03 4.65 -12.94
CA ASN A 189 9.45 4.35 -12.78
C ASN A 189 10.17 5.41 -11.94
N GLU A 190 11.10 4.97 -11.07
CA GLU A 190 12.01 5.83 -10.28
C GLU A 190 11.32 6.88 -9.39
N HIS A 191 10.06 6.65 -9.04
CA HIS A 191 9.30 7.51 -8.16
C HIS A 191 8.70 6.71 -7.00
N THR A 192 8.52 7.37 -5.87
CA THR A 192 7.70 6.90 -4.76
C THR A 192 6.55 7.87 -4.52
N MET A 193 5.58 7.50 -3.69
CA MET A 193 4.41 8.31 -3.40
C MET A 193 4.33 8.61 -1.90
N VAL A 194 4.12 9.88 -1.55
CA VAL A 194 3.93 10.29 -0.14
C VAL A 194 2.54 9.87 0.33
N LEU A 195 2.44 8.79 1.09
CA LEU A 195 1.18 8.34 1.69
C LEU A 195 1.19 8.44 3.22
N HIS A 196 2.37 8.51 3.84
CA HIS A 196 2.52 8.66 5.28
C HIS A 196 3.07 10.05 5.62
N GLY A 197 2.73 10.56 6.81
CA GLY A 197 3.18 11.87 7.29
C GLY A 197 2.54 13.09 6.61
N ALA A 198 1.85 12.90 5.47
CA ALA A 198 1.08 13.97 4.83
C ALA A 198 -0.01 14.51 5.76
N THR A 199 -0.22 15.82 5.73
CA THR A 199 -1.25 16.49 6.54
C THR A 199 -2.37 17.07 5.68
N THR A 200 -2.11 17.26 4.38
CA THR A 200 -3.06 17.83 3.42
C THR A 200 -3.28 16.93 2.21
N ALA A 201 -4.29 17.28 1.40
CA ALA A 201 -4.57 16.58 0.14
C ALA A 201 -3.48 16.82 -0.91
N GLU A 202 -2.83 17.98 -0.88
CA GLU A 202 -1.76 18.34 -1.82
C GLU A 202 -0.48 17.53 -1.56
N GLU A 203 -0.21 17.20 -0.29
CA GLU A 203 0.92 16.37 0.12
C GLU A 203 0.64 14.88 -0.08
N TYR A 204 -0.57 14.43 0.28
CA TYR A 204 -0.95 13.03 0.19
C TYR A 204 -1.09 12.59 -1.27
N GLY A 205 -0.47 11.46 -1.62
CA GLY A 205 -0.42 10.96 -2.98
C GLY A 205 0.63 11.66 -3.87
N LYS A 206 1.39 12.64 -3.35
CA LYS A 206 2.38 13.36 -4.16
C LYS A 206 3.51 12.41 -4.61
N PRO A 207 3.78 12.28 -5.92
CA PRO A 207 4.94 11.54 -6.39
C PRO A 207 6.24 12.28 -6.09
N VAL A 208 7.26 11.55 -5.67
CA VAL A 208 8.60 12.05 -5.35
C VAL A 208 9.61 11.20 -6.11
N ASP A 209 10.45 11.87 -6.89
CA ASP A 209 11.54 11.27 -7.65
C ASP A 209 12.65 10.76 -6.71
N TRP A 210 13.19 9.57 -6.98
CA TRP A 210 14.21 8.94 -6.13
C TRP A 210 15.54 9.70 -6.11
N THR A 211 15.92 10.38 -7.20
CA THR A 211 17.15 11.19 -7.24
C THR A 211 17.08 12.34 -6.25
N HIS A 212 15.88 12.91 -6.07
CA HIS A 212 15.63 13.95 -5.07
C HIS A 212 15.73 13.42 -3.64
N ILE A 213 15.29 12.18 -3.39
CA ILE A 213 15.41 11.52 -2.08
C ILE A 213 16.88 11.24 -1.74
N GLN A 214 17.66 10.79 -2.72
CA GLN A 214 19.10 10.55 -2.53
C GLN A 214 19.83 11.85 -2.17
N MET A 215 19.47 12.98 -2.78
CA MET A 215 20.00 14.29 -2.40
C MET A 215 19.62 14.71 -0.97
N LEU A 216 18.40 14.43 -0.51
CA LEU A 216 17.97 14.73 0.87
C LEU A 216 18.69 13.86 1.90
N LEU A 217 18.84 12.56 1.64
CA LEU A 217 19.58 11.65 2.53
C LEU A 217 21.07 12.03 2.56
N THR A 218 21.66 12.36 1.41
CA THR A 218 23.06 12.79 1.35
C THR A 218 23.24 14.16 2.02
N GLY A 219 22.31 15.10 1.85
CA GLY A 219 22.31 16.40 2.53
C GLY A 219 22.14 16.32 4.05
N CYS A 220 21.31 15.40 4.55
CA CYS A 220 21.18 15.13 5.99
C CYS A 220 22.45 14.49 6.61
N ILE A 221 23.18 13.68 5.83
CA ILE A 221 24.47 13.11 6.25
C ILE A 221 25.56 14.20 6.30
N HIS A 222 25.54 15.18 5.40
CA HIS A 222 26.50 16.31 5.42
C HIS A 222 26.09 17.44 6.39
N GLY A 223 24.80 17.60 6.69
CA GLY A 223 24.28 18.61 7.62
C GLY A 223 24.43 18.28 9.11
N SER A 224 24.85 17.05 9.44
CA SER A 224 25.04 16.60 10.83
C SER A 224 26.49 16.69 11.32
N ASN A 225 27.44 17.16 10.49
CA ASN A 225 28.87 17.21 10.82
C ASN A 225 29.50 18.62 10.84
N SER A 226 28.75 19.71 10.65
CA SER A 226 29.34 21.06 10.57
C SER A 226 29.29 21.90 11.86
N SER A 227 28.71 21.39 12.95
CA SER A 227 28.56 22.14 14.22
C SER A 227 29.33 21.56 15.43
N LEU A 228 30.20 20.56 15.25
CA LEU A 228 30.97 19.96 16.36
C LEU A 228 32.49 19.85 16.13
N VAL A 229 33.07 20.67 15.24
CA VAL A 229 34.54 20.78 15.10
C VAL A 229 34.97 22.25 15.00
N LYS A 230 34.66 23.04 16.03
CA LYS A 230 35.35 24.31 16.33
C LYS A 230 35.28 24.59 17.84
N ASP A 231 35.97 23.77 18.65
CA ASP A 231 36.41 24.18 20.00
C ASP A 231 37.31 23.14 20.68
N SER A 232 38.41 22.76 20.03
CA SER A 232 39.44 21.90 20.65
C SER A 232 40.88 22.33 20.35
N SER A 233 41.11 23.59 20.00
CA SER A 233 42.45 24.15 19.75
C SER A 233 42.85 25.29 20.69
N SER A 234 42.38 25.29 21.94
CA SER A 234 42.80 26.27 22.95
C SER A 234 42.78 25.66 24.35
N LEU A 235 43.70 24.75 24.66
CA LEU A 235 44.15 24.42 26.02
C LEU A 235 45.29 23.40 25.94
N ASN A 236 46.49 23.87 25.60
CA ASN A 236 47.77 23.19 25.90
C ASN A 236 48.92 24.17 25.70
N HIS A 237 49.01 25.16 26.59
CA HIS A 237 50.26 25.86 26.89
C HIS A 237 50.17 26.41 28.30
N ARG A 238 50.69 25.63 29.26
CA ARG A 238 51.22 26.05 30.58
C ARG A 238 51.48 24.80 31.42
N LEU A 239 52.59 24.12 31.13
CA LEU A 239 53.39 23.36 32.10
C LEU A 239 54.81 23.27 31.52
N ALA A 240 55.58 24.33 31.80
CA ALA A 240 57.03 24.34 32.02
C ALA A 240 57.31 25.58 32.85
#